data_AF-A0A9D7YLF3-F1
#
_entry.id   AF-A0A9D7YLF3-F1
#
_cell.length_a   1.000
_cell.length_b   1.000
_cell.length_c   1.000
_cell.angle_alpha   90.00
_cell.angle_beta   90.00
_cell.angle_gamma   90.00
#
_symmetry.space_group_name_H-M   'P 1'
#
loop_
_entity.id
_entity.type
_entity.pdbx_description
1 polymer ?
#
loop_
_entity_poly.entity_id
_entity_poly.type
_entity_poly.pdbx_seq_one_letter_code
_entity_poly.pdbx_strand_id
1 'polypeptide(L)'
;MGAYHLGRGTTPVGIYDLGSILPGLAAANGKRSLHIAYIPIGGSVRSFGPSETGVTSVKNYKDEGMAALLAAANVAPDAIGATGHVLIPLAALRYRMTGKQKRELTELARFVLNGFDYLVTTRDAKAATHFEAWAPGTD
;
A
#
# COMPACT_ATOMS: atom_id res chain seq x y z
N MET A 1 4.42 -10.85 -1.74
CA MET A 1 4.82 -9.68 -2.55
C MET A 1 4.11 -8.44 -2.02
N GLY A 2 4.83 -7.42 -1.58
CA GLY A 2 4.27 -6.13 -1.12
C GLY A 2 4.30 -5.03 -2.20
N ALA A 3 3.86 -3.82 -1.83
CA ALA A 3 3.76 -2.67 -2.73
C ALA A 3 5.07 -2.32 -3.46
N TYR A 4 6.24 -2.60 -2.85
CA TYR A 4 7.54 -2.37 -3.49
C TYR A 4 7.72 -3.12 -4.80
N HIS A 5 7.10 -4.27 -4.99
CA HIS A 5 7.23 -4.99 -6.27
C HIS A 5 6.37 -4.40 -7.38
N LEU A 6 5.29 -3.69 -7.05
CA LEU A 6 4.30 -3.27 -8.04
C LEU A 6 4.30 -1.77 -8.31
N GLY A 7 5.04 -0.93 -7.57
CA GLY A 7 5.15 0.48 -7.93
C GLY A 7 6.03 0.69 -9.16
N ARG A 8 5.68 1.68 -9.98
CA ARG A 8 6.51 2.08 -11.13
C ARG A 8 7.80 2.75 -10.68
N GLY A 9 8.86 2.55 -11.48
CA GLY A 9 10.18 3.10 -11.21
C GLY A 9 10.95 2.29 -10.16
N THR A 10 12.01 2.90 -9.64
CA THR A 10 12.87 2.27 -8.64
C THR A 10 12.16 2.19 -7.29
N THR A 11 12.19 1.01 -6.66
CA THR A 11 11.69 0.81 -5.30
C THR A 11 12.45 1.70 -4.29
N PRO A 12 11.92 1.92 -3.07
CA PRO A 12 12.64 2.68 -2.05
C PRO A 12 14.03 2.12 -1.68
N VAL A 13 14.27 0.84 -1.94
CA VAL A 13 15.57 0.18 -1.71
C VAL A 13 16.46 0.14 -2.96
N GLY A 14 16.15 0.90 -4.01
CA GLY A 14 17.02 1.04 -5.19
C GLY A 14 16.88 -0.05 -6.26
N ILE A 15 15.88 -0.93 -6.15
CA ILE A 15 15.68 -2.07 -7.06
C ILE A 15 14.72 -1.72 -8.21
N TYR A 16 14.99 -2.22 -9.42
CA TYR A 16 14.02 -2.31 -10.51
C TYR A 16 13.24 -3.63 -10.40
N ASP A 17 11.93 -3.53 -10.21
CA ASP A 17 11.06 -4.68 -9.97
C ASP A 17 9.95 -4.78 -11.02
N LEU A 18 9.00 -5.71 -10.85
CA LEU A 18 7.88 -5.98 -11.76
C LEU A 18 7.15 -4.70 -12.17
N GLY A 19 6.89 -3.79 -11.23
CA GLY A 19 6.20 -2.53 -11.48
C GLY A 19 6.90 -1.62 -12.50
N SER A 20 8.21 -1.76 -12.71
CA SER A 20 8.95 -1.07 -13.77
C SER A 20 8.79 -1.70 -15.15
N ILE A 21 8.55 -3.02 -15.20
CA ILE A 21 8.50 -3.80 -16.44
C ILE A 21 7.06 -3.88 -16.99
N LEU A 22 6.07 -3.98 -16.10
CA LEU A 22 4.66 -4.17 -16.45
C LEU A 22 4.09 -3.13 -17.44
N PRO A 23 4.41 -1.82 -17.37
CA PRO A 23 3.96 -0.87 -18.37
C PRO A 23 4.46 -1.19 -19.79
N GLY A 24 5.71 -1.62 -19.93
CA GLY A 24 6.30 -2.02 -21.21
C GLY A 24 5.65 -3.30 -21.75
N LEU A 25 5.45 -4.30 -20.88
CA LEU A 25 4.74 -5.53 -21.25
C LEU A 25 3.30 -5.25 -21.69
N ALA A 26 2.58 -4.39 -20.96
CA ALA A 26 1.23 -4.00 -21.33
C ALA A 26 1.21 -3.29 -22.70
N ALA A 27 2.12 -2.33 -22.91
CA ALA A 27 2.22 -1.60 -24.17
C ALA A 27 2.54 -2.52 -25.37
N ALA A 28 3.46 -3.49 -25.19
CA ALA A 28 3.79 -4.49 -26.21
C ALA A 28 2.58 -5.35 -26.63
N ASN A 29 1.55 -5.42 -25.77
CA ASN A 29 0.31 -6.16 -26.02
C ASN A 29 -0.87 -5.23 -26.36
N GLY A 30 -0.63 -3.96 -26.69
CA GLY A 30 -1.68 -2.98 -26.99
C GLY A 30 -2.59 -2.65 -25.79
N LYS A 31 -2.10 -2.86 -24.58
CA LYS A 31 -2.81 -2.64 -23.31
C LYS A 31 -2.17 -1.52 -22.50
N ARG A 32 -2.84 -1.16 -21.41
CA ARG A 32 -2.34 -0.21 -20.40
C ARG A 32 -2.18 -0.93 -19.07
N SER A 33 -1.14 -0.56 -18.33
CA SER A 33 -0.94 -1.07 -16.97
C SER A 33 -1.59 -0.14 -15.95
N LEU A 34 -2.39 -0.72 -15.04
CA LEU A 34 -3.03 -0.02 -13.92
C LEU A 34 -2.43 -0.54 -12.61
N HIS A 35 -1.96 0.37 -11.76
CA HIS A 35 -1.26 0.04 -10.52
C HIS A 35 -2.06 0.58 -9.33
N ILE A 36 -2.52 -0.32 -8.46
CA ILE A 36 -3.31 0.02 -7.28
C ILE A 36 -2.55 -0.46 -6.05
N ALA A 37 -2.26 0.46 -5.13
CA ALA A 37 -1.69 0.12 -3.83
C ALA A 37 -2.84 -0.12 -2.84
N TYR A 38 -2.74 -1.15 -2.01
CA TYR A 38 -3.59 -1.33 -0.84
C TYR A 38 -2.72 -1.20 0.40
N ILE A 39 -2.89 -0.13 1.17
CA ILE A 39 -2.10 0.13 2.38
C ILE A 39 -3.03 0.68 3.45
N PRO A 40 -3.26 -0.04 4.57
CA PRO A 40 -4.08 0.47 5.66
C PRO A 40 -3.40 1.63 6.38
N ILE A 41 -4.16 2.46 7.09
CA ILE A 41 -3.58 3.50 7.97
C ILE A 41 -3.38 3.02 9.41
N GLY A 42 -4.08 1.95 9.79
CA GLY A 42 -4.05 1.42 11.15
C GLY A 42 -4.65 0.03 11.27
N GLY A 43 -4.72 -0.46 12.50
CA GLY A 43 -5.30 -1.76 12.87
C GLY A 43 -4.22 -2.77 13.23
N SER A 44 -4.34 -3.96 12.67
CA SER A 44 -3.45 -5.09 12.93
C SER A 44 -3.04 -5.78 11.64
N VAL A 45 -1.81 -6.27 11.60
CA VAL A 45 -1.26 -7.03 10.48
C VAL A 45 -0.56 -8.28 11.00
N ARG A 46 -0.47 -9.29 10.14
CA ARG A 46 0.38 -10.45 10.38
C ARG A 46 1.76 -10.18 9.82
N SER A 47 2.78 -10.43 10.63
CA SER A 47 4.18 -10.22 10.27
C SER A 47 5.00 -11.46 10.60
N PHE A 48 6.08 -11.68 9.84
CA PHE A 48 7.08 -12.65 10.24
C PHE A 48 7.75 -12.19 11.54
N GLY A 49 7.87 -13.12 12.47
CA GLY A 49 8.39 -12.87 13.80
C GLY A 49 8.32 -14.17 14.56
N PRO A 50 9.34 -15.04 14.40
CA PRO A 50 9.35 -16.35 15.01
C PRO A 50 9.18 -16.25 16.53
N SER A 51 8.24 -17.02 17.06
CA SER A 51 8.07 -17.29 18.48
C SER A 51 8.23 -18.79 18.73
N GLU A 52 8.17 -19.18 20.00
CA GLU A 52 8.13 -20.59 20.38
C GLU A 52 6.91 -21.34 19.80
N THR A 53 5.88 -20.62 19.32
CA THR A 53 4.58 -21.18 18.94
C THR A 53 4.21 -20.98 17.47
N GLY A 54 5.06 -20.34 16.66
CA GLY A 54 4.82 -20.17 15.22
C GLY A 54 5.79 -19.18 14.57
N VAL A 55 5.78 -19.14 13.23
CA VAL A 55 6.70 -18.26 12.47
C VAL A 55 6.13 -16.86 12.21
N THR A 56 4.86 -16.63 12.56
CA THR A 56 4.18 -15.35 12.38
C THR A 56 3.50 -14.87 13.66
N SER A 57 3.43 -13.55 13.82
CA SER A 57 2.72 -12.89 14.92
C SER A 57 1.80 -11.79 14.40
N VAL A 58 0.73 -11.52 15.15
CA VAL A 58 -0.12 -10.35 14.94
C VAL A 58 0.55 -9.16 15.61
N LYS A 59 0.68 -8.06 14.87
CA LYS A 59 1.25 -6.80 15.37
C LYS A 59 0.29 -5.65 15.12
N ASN A 60 0.28 -4.71 16.06
CA ASN A 60 -0.36 -3.42 15.83
C ASN A 60 0.33 -2.72 14.66
N TYR A 61 -0.46 -2.13 13.78
CA TYR A 61 0.01 -1.42 12.61
C TYR A 61 -0.48 0.01 12.64
N LYS A 62 0.39 0.94 12.25
CA LYS A 62 0.06 2.34 12.04
C LYS A 62 0.99 2.89 10.96
N ASP A 63 0.42 3.52 9.94
CA ASP A 63 1.19 4.13 8.85
C ASP A 63 1.12 5.65 8.92
N GLU A 64 2.24 6.28 9.24
CA GLU A 64 2.34 7.74 9.34
C GLU A 64 2.39 8.41 7.97
N GLY A 65 2.88 7.70 6.95
CA GLY A 65 3.00 8.22 5.58
C GLY A 65 1.66 8.32 4.86
N MET A 66 0.76 7.36 5.07
CA MET A 66 -0.57 7.36 4.46
C MET A 66 -1.46 8.50 4.98
N ALA A 67 -1.27 8.93 6.23
CA ALA A 67 -2.00 10.06 6.80
C ALA A 67 -1.78 11.37 6.00
N ALA A 68 -0.56 11.60 5.51
CA ALA A 68 -0.25 12.76 4.67
C ALA A 68 -0.96 12.71 3.31
N LEU A 69 -1.10 11.52 2.72
CA LEU A 69 -1.83 11.33 1.45
C LEU A 69 -3.35 11.50 1.62
N LEU A 70 -3.92 11.02 2.73
CA LEU A 70 -5.31 11.25 3.11
C LEU A 70 -5.60 12.75 3.28
N ALA A 71 -4.74 13.45 4.03
CA ALA A 71 -4.86 14.89 4.22
C ALA A 71 -4.80 15.64 2.89
N ALA A 72 -3.87 15.29 1.99
CA ALA A 72 -3.78 15.89 0.66
C ALA A 72 -5.02 15.59 -0.22
N ALA A 73 -5.68 14.46 0.01
CA ALA A 73 -6.94 14.07 -0.62
C ALA A 73 -8.18 14.70 0.01
N ASN A 74 -8.03 15.50 1.08
CA ASN A 74 -9.14 16.01 1.90
C ASN A 74 -10.03 14.88 2.46
N VAL A 75 -9.44 13.75 2.82
CA VAL A 75 -10.13 12.61 3.43
C VAL A 75 -9.77 12.57 4.91
N ALA A 76 -10.77 12.76 5.78
CA ALA A 76 -10.61 12.63 7.21
C ALA A 76 -10.56 11.12 7.59
N PRO A 77 -9.56 10.66 8.38
CA PRO A 77 -9.44 9.24 8.72
C PRO A 77 -10.68 8.64 9.40
N ASP A 78 -11.34 9.43 10.24
CA ASP A 78 -12.58 9.08 10.96
C ASP A 78 -13.80 8.94 10.05
N ALA A 79 -13.79 9.58 8.88
CA ALA A 79 -14.82 9.36 7.85
C ALA A 79 -14.72 7.97 7.21
N ILE A 80 -13.58 7.28 7.34
CA ILE A 80 -13.42 5.88 6.94
C ILE A 80 -14.03 5.02 8.06
N GLY A 81 -15.22 4.50 7.81
CA GLY A 81 -15.89 3.55 8.70
C GLY A 81 -14.96 2.40 9.14
N ALA A 82 -15.25 1.73 10.25
CA ALA A 82 -14.37 0.69 10.81
C ALA A 82 -14.01 -0.42 9.81
N THR A 83 -14.96 -0.78 8.93
CA THR A 83 -14.76 -1.74 7.83
C THR A 83 -14.73 -1.05 6.46
N GLY A 84 -14.70 0.29 6.46
CA GLY A 84 -14.76 1.12 5.28
C GLY A 84 -13.44 1.11 4.51
N HIS A 85 -13.55 1.36 3.21
CA HIS A 85 -12.41 1.53 2.32
C HIS A 85 -12.61 2.82 1.54
N VAL A 86 -11.50 3.51 1.26
CA VAL A 86 -11.50 4.69 0.38
C VAL A 86 -10.52 4.47 -0.75
N LEU A 87 -10.92 4.88 -1.95
CA LEU A 87 -10.09 4.91 -3.15
C LEU A 87 -9.63 6.35 -3.40
N ILE A 88 -8.33 6.56 -3.45
CA ILE A 88 -7.70 7.86 -3.66
C ILE A 88 -7.00 7.86 -5.01
N PRO A 89 -7.46 8.66 -5.99
CA PRO A 89 -6.74 8.86 -7.25
C PRO A 89 -5.45 9.64 -7.02
N LEU A 90 -4.29 9.01 -7.21
CA LEU A 90 -2.99 9.60 -6.87
C LEU A 90 -2.50 10.60 -7.92
N ALA A 91 -2.96 10.49 -9.17
CA ALA A 91 -2.58 11.39 -10.25
C ALA A 91 -2.87 12.86 -9.90
N ALA A 92 -4.05 13.16 -9.37
CA ALA A 92 -4.42 14.52 -8.98
C ALA A 92 -3.55 15.05 -7.83
N LEU A 93 -3.16 14.19 -6.89
CA LEU A 93 -2.33 14.57 -5.74
C LEU A 93 -0.89 14.91 -6.15
N ARG A 94 -0.33 14.23 -7.16
CA ARG A 94 1.03 14.52 -7.66
C ARG A 94 1.22 15.96 -8.09
N TYR A 95 0.21 16.56 -8.70
CA TYR A 95 0.27 17.94 -9.17
C TYR A 95 -0.05 18.95 -8.07
N ARG A 96 -0.90 18.59 -7.12
CA ARG A 96 -1.32 19.46 -6.01
C ARG A 96 -0.29 19.53 -4.88
N MET A 97 0.35 18.42 -4.56
CA MET A 97 1.36 18.37 -3.51
C MET A 97 2.66 19.00 -4.01
N THR A 98 3.06 20.10 -3.37
CA THR A 98 4.26 20.86 -3.76
C THR A 98 5.15 21.18 -2.55
N GLY A 99 6.41 21.52 -2.82
CA GLY A 99 7.35 22.03 -1.83
C GLY A 99 7.49 21.14 -0.58
N LYS A 100 7.17 21.71 0.59
CA LYS A 100 7.33 21.07 1.90
C LYS A 100 6.53 19.76 2.00
N GLN A 101 5.29 19.73 1.52
CA GLN A 101 4.40 18.56 1.61
C GLN A 101 5.00 17.31 0.96
N LYS A 102 5.64 17.44 -0.20
CA LYS A 102 6.30 16.30 -0.88
C LYS A 102 7.60 15.87 -0.20
N ARG A 103 8.36 16.83 0.36
CA ARG A 103 9.65 16.54 1.02
C ARG A 103 9.47 15.78 2.32
N GLU A 104 8.39 16.06 3.05
CA GLU A 104 8.09 15.42 4.33
C GLU A 104 7.42 14.05 4.21
N LEU A 105 7.05 13.63 2.99
CA LEU A 105 6.58 12.26 2.79
C LEU A 105 7.67 11.26 3.14
N THR A 106 7.28 10.21 3.87
CA THR A 106 8.11 9.02 4.05
C THR A 106 8.46 8.41 2.69
N GLU A 107 9.53 7.62 2.63
CA GLU A 107 9.94 6.98 1.37
C GLU A 107 8.83 6.12 0.76
N LEU A 108 8.14 5.32 1.59
CA LEU A 108 6.99 4.53 1.16
C LEU A 108 5.88 5.43 0.61
N ALA A 109 5.47 6.48 1.32
CA ALA A 109 4.39 7.36 0.86
C ALA A 109 4.75 8.08 -0.44
N ARG A 110 6.00 8.52 -0.59
CA ARG A 110 6.51 9.13 -1.82
C ARG A 110 6.52 8.13 -2.97
N PHE A 111 6.95 6.89 -2.72
CA PHE A 111 6.92 5.82 -3.71
C PHE A 111 5.50 5.46 -4.13
N VAL A 112 4.56 5.39 -3.18
CA VAL A 112 3.13 5.17 -3.47
C VAL A 112 2.60 6.29 -4.35
N LEU A 113 2.78 7.55 -3.93
CA LEU A 113 2.33 8.73 -4.67
C LEU A 113 2.83 8.72 -6.12
N ASN A 114 4.11 8.40 -6.35
CA ASN A 114 4.72 8.48 -7.68
C ASN A 114 4.51 7.20 -8.52
N GLY A 115 4.49 6.03 -7.88
CA GLY A 115 4.53 4.73 -8.54
C GLY A 115 3.15 4.12 -8.87
N PHE A 116 2.08 4.55 -8.20
CA PHE A 116 0.75 3.93 -8.29
C PHE A 116 -0.33 4.88 -8.81
N ASP A 117 -1.31 4.39 -9.54
CA ASP A 117 -2.41 5.21 -10.05
C ASP A 117 -3.44 5.52 -8.95
N TYR A 118 -3.68 4.54 -8.08
CA TYR A 118 -4.63 4.65 -6.98
C TYR A 118 -4.06 4.08 -5.69
N LEU A 119 -4.50 4.66 -4.56
CA LEU A 119 -4.35 4.09 -3.23
C LEU A 119 -5.72 3.68 -2.71
N VAL A 120 -5.87 2.41 -2.34
CA VAL A 120 -6.96 1.93 -1.50
C VAL A 120 -6.45 1.86 -0.06
N THR A 121 -7.20 2.43 0.87
CA THR A 121 -6.86 2.38 2.29
C THR A 121 -8.07 2.14 3.17
N THR A 122 -7.81 1.66 4.39
CA THR A 122 -8.80 1.39 5.44
C THR A 122 -8.24 1.81 6.80
N ARG A 123 -9.13 2.16 7.73
CA ARG A 123 -8.77 2.61 9.07
C ARG A 123 -8.32 1.50 10.00
N ASP A 124 -8.95 0.32 9.91
CA ASP A 124 -8.78 -0.76 10.87
C ASP A 124 -8.57 -2.09 10.14
N ALA A 125 -7.35 -2.30 9.64
CA ALA A 125 -6.98 -3.57 9.04
C ALA A 125 -7.03 -4.70 10.07
N LYS A 126 -7.45 -5.87 9.61
CA LYS A 126 -7.40 -7.12 10.38
C LYS A 126 -6.25 -7.98 9.88
N ALA A 127 -5.53 -8.59 10.81
CA ALA A 127 -4.47 -9.51 10.48
C ALA A 127 -5.03 -10.68 9.65
N ALA A 128 -4.32 -11.01 8.57
CA ALA A 128 -4.65 -12.18 7.77
C ALA A 128 -4.63 -13.47 8.62
N THR A 129 -5.38 -14.47 8.18
CA THR A 129 -5.29 -15.82 8.72
C THR A 129 -3.84 -16.31 8.64
N HIS A 130 -3.38 -17.05 9.66
CA HIS A 130 -2.03 -17.59 9.64
C HIS A 130 -2.00 -18.78 8.68
N PHE A 131 -1.03 -18.85 7.78
CA PHE A 131 -0.97 -19.92 6.79
C PHE A 131 -0.73 -21.30 7.43
N GLU A 132 -0.16 -21.34 8.64
CA GLU A 132 -0.02 -22.58 9.44
C GLU A 132 -1.38 -23.11 9.95
N ALA A 133 -2.47 -22.31 9.86
CA ALA A 133 -3.82 -22.68 10.26
C ALA A 133 -4.54 -23.47 9.18
N TRP A 134 -4.01 -23.40 7.95
CA TRP A 134 -4.70 -23.93 6.80
C TRP A 134 -4.64 -25.46 6.85
N ALA A 135 -5.81 -26.08 6.91
CA ALA A 135 -5.98 -27.50 6.70
C ALA A 135 -6.70 -27.73 5.36
N PRO A 136 -6.34 -28.75 4.58
CA PRO A 136 -7.10 -29.09 3.37
C PRO A 136 -8.56 -29.40 3.72
N GLY A 137 -9.51 -28.75 3.05
CA GLY A 137 -10.95 -29.08 3.15
C GLY A 137 -11.76 -28.32 4.20
N THR A 138 -11.24 -27.24 4.77
CA THR A 138 -12.00 -26.31 5.62
C THR A 138 -12.29 -25.01 4.88
N ASP A 139 -13.34 -25.01 4.04
CA ASP A 139 -14.01 -23.82 3.50
C ASP A 139 -15.52 -23.92 3.79
#